data_AF-A0A3M1QEX7-F1
#
_entry.id   AF-A0A3M1QEX7-F1
#
_cell.length_a   1.000
_cell.length_b   1.000
_cell.length_c   1.000
_cell.angle_alpha   90.00
_cell.angle_beta   90.00
_cell.angle_gamma   90.00
#
_symmetry.space_group_name_H-M   'P 1'
#
loop_
_entity.id
_entity.type
_entity.pdbx_description
1 polymer ?
#
loop_
_entity_poly.entity_id
_entity_poly.type
_entity_poly.pdbx_seq_one_letter_code
_entity_poly.pdbx_strand_id
1 'polypeptide(L)' 'MAAELSRLTLHEARDLVAAGEVSSEELTRACLARIEAVEPKVHAYAHVTADHALE' A
#
# COMPACT_ATOMS: atom_id res chain seq x y z
N MET A 1 -10.10 -0.58 6.84
CA MET A 1 -9.17 -1.67 6.44
C MET A 1 -8.09 -1.18 5.47
N ALA A 2 -8.27 -1.11 4.15
CA ALA A 2 -7.17 -0.75 3.22
C ALA A 2 -6.51 0.62 3.50
N ALA A 3 -7.31 1.64 3.83
CA ALA A 3 -6.78 2.97 4.18
C ALA A 3 -5.97 3.00 5.49
N GLU A 4 -6.12 2.00 6.37
CA GLU A 4 -5.40 1.90 7.64
C GLU A 4 -4.07 1.19 7.47
N LEU A 5 -4.04 0.16 6.62
CA LEU A 5 -2.81 -0.57 6.29
C LEU A 5 -1.74 0.33 5.68
N SER A 6 -2.13 1.29 4.81
CA SER A 6 -1.20 2.27 4.22
C SER A 6 -0.64 3.31 5.20
N ARG A 7 -1.11 3.32 6.46
CA ARG A 7 -0.62 4.22 7.52
C ARG A 7 0.29 3.53 8.51
N LEU A 8 0.43 2.21 8.42
CA LEU A 8 1.36 1.46 9.24
C LEU A 8 2.78 1.95 8.97
N THR A 9 3.57 1.95 10.02
CA THR A 9 5.02 2.00 9.87
C THR A 9 5.51 0.70 9.23
N LEU A 10 6.74 0.74 8.70
CA LEU A 10 7.34 -0.45 8.10
C LEU A 10 7.54 -1.59 9.12
N HIS A 11 7.77 -1.28 10.39
CA HIS A 11 7.94 -2.30 11.43
C HIS A 11 6.61 -2.99 11.77
N GLU A 12 5.52 -2.24 11.91
CA GLU A 12 4.19 -2.82 12.14
C GLU A 12 3.75 -3.67 10.95
N ALA A 13 3.92 -3.17 9.72
CA ALA A 13 3.58 -3.91 8.51
C ALA A 13 4.39 -5.22 8.40
N ARG A 14 5.70 -5.17 8.69
CA ARG A 14 6.56 -6.36 8.73
C ARG A 14 6.05 -7.38 9.76
N ASP A 15 5.73 -6.93 10.96
CA ASP A 15 5.34 -7.81 12.06
C ASP A 15 4.00 -8.50 11.76
N LEU A 16 3.03 -7.80 11.14
CA LEU A 16 1.76 -8.38 10.69
C LEU A 16 1.94 -9.41 9.57
N VAL A 17 2.84 -9.15 8.61
CA VAL A 17 3.16 -10.11 7.55
C VAL A 17 3.83 -11.34 8.13
N ALA A 18 4.76 -11.17 9.07
CA ALA A 18 5.41 -12.29 9.76
C ALA A 18 4.43 -13.12 10.59
N ALA A 19 3.40 -12.48 11.17
CA ALA A 19 2.31 -13.13 11.87
C ALA A 19 1.28 -13.81 10.95
N GLY A 20 1.33 -13.53 9.64
CA GLY A 20 0.34 -14.03 8.66
C GLY A 20 -1.02 -13.35 8.77
N GLU A 21 -1.12 -12.21 9.44
CA GLU A 21 -2.36 -11.46 9.63
C GLU A 21 -2.71 -10.60 8.41
N VAL A 22 -1.69 -10.19 7.65
CA VAL A 22 -1.85 -9.40 6.42
C VAL A 22 -0.85 -9.94 5.39
N SER A 23 -1.29 -10.05 4.13
CA SER A 23 -0.44 -10.43 3.02
C SER A 23 0.31 -9.24 2.39
N SER A 24 1.39 -9.54 1.67
CA SER A 24 2.09 -8.53 0.85
C SER A 24 1.15 -7.87 -0.17
N GLU A 25 0.23 -8.65 -0.76
CA GLU A 25 -0.73 -8.15 -1.74
C GLU A 25 -1.70 -7.13 -1.10
N GLU A 26 -2.22 -7.41 0.10
CA GLU A 26 -3.11 -6.50 0.81
C GLU A 26 -2.43 -5.17 1.18
N LEU A 27 -1.16 -5.21 1.61
CA LEU A 27 -0.36 -4.00 1.87
C LEU A 27 -0.11 -3.20 0.58
N THR A 28 0.24 -3.88 -0.52
CA THR A 28 0.45 -3.19 -1.80
C THR A 28 -0.84 -2.56 -2.31
N ARG A 29 -1.96 -3.27 -2.27
CA ARG A 29 -3.28 -2.74 -2.66
C ARG A 29 -3.69 -1.54 -1.80
N ALA A 30 -3.41 -1.58 -0.50
CA ALA A 30 -3.64 -0.45 0.40
C ALA A 30 -2.85 0.80 0.01
N CYS A 31 -1.57 0.64 -0.34
CA CYS A 31 -0.72 1.73 -0.83
C CYS A 31 -1.24 2.29 -2.17
N LEU A 32 -1.56 1.42 -3.13
CA LEU A 32 -2.10 1.82 -4.43
C LEU A 32 -3.42 2.58 -4.31
N ALA A 33 -4.35 2.11 -3.46
CA ALA A 33 -5.61 2.80 -3.19
C ALA A 33 -5.42 4.20 -2.59
N ARG A 34 -4.39 4.36 -1.73
CA ARG A 34 -4.03 5.68 -1.20
C ARG A 34 -3.46 6.60 -2.27
N ILE A 35 -2.61 6.07 -3.15
CA ILE A 35 -2.06 6.82 -4.29
C ILE A 35 -3.23 7.31 -5.17
N GLU A 36 -4.13 6.42 -5.57
CA GLU A 36 -5.30 6.78 -6.40
C GLU A 36 -6.14 7.91 -5.77
N ALA A 37 -6.37 7.87 -4.45
CA ALA A 37 -7.20 8.86 -3.76
C ALA A 37 -6.53 10.23 -3.58
N VAL A 38 -5.19 10.30 -3.55
CA VAL A 38 -4.44 11.51 -3.16
C VAL A 38 -3.67 12.13 -4.32
N GLU A 39 -3.22 11.31 -5.26
CA GLU A 39 -2.39 11.74 -6.38
C GLU A 39 -3.01 12.85 -7.23
N PRO A 40 -4.34 12.90 -7.50
CA PRO A 40 -4.95 14.02 -8.23
C PRO A 40 -4.81 15.39 -7.55
N LYS A 41 -4.38 15.44 -6.28
CA LYS A 41 -4.19 16.67 -5.50
C LYS A 41 -2.72 17.05 -5.35
N VAL A 42 -1.84 16.05 -5.29
CA VAL A 42 -0.42 16.23 -4.93
C VAL A 42 0.47 16.18 -6.17
N HIS A 43 0.12 15.38 -7.17
CA HIS A 43 0.93 15.15 -8.36
C HIS A 43 2.38 14.75 -8.03
N ALA A 44 2.53 13.79 -7.10
CA ALA A 44 3.83 13.35 -6.60
C ALA A 44 4.50 12.29 -7.47
N TYR A 45 3.72 11.49 -8.20
CA TYR A 45 4.23 10.35 -8.97
C TYR A 45 4.23 10.67 -10.47
N ALA A 46 5.40 10.54 -11.10
CA ALA A 46 5.49 10.63 -12.56
C ALA A 46 4.87 9.41 -13.26
N HIS A 47 4.94 8.23 -12.63
CA HIS A 47 4.39 6.99 -13.15
C HIS A 47 4.10 6.02 -12.00
N VAL A 48 3.01 5.25 -12.11
CA VAL A 48 2.59 4.24 -11.14
C VAL A 48 2.48 2.89 -11.86
N THR A 49 3.23 1.89 -11.42
CA THR A 49 3.26 0.53 -11.99
C THR A 49 2.41 -0.44 -11.16
N ALA A 50 1.10 -0.17 -11.09
CA ALA A 50 0.19 -0.92 -10.22
C ALA A 50 0.17 -2.42 -10.50
N ASP A 51 0.08 -2.80 -11.78
CA ASP A 51 0.01 -4.21 -12.19
C ASP A 51 1.30 -4.95 -11.82
N HIS A 52 2.45 -4.38 -12.14
CA HIS A 52 3.74 -4.98 -11.81
C HIS A 52 3.99 -5.11 -10.30
N ALA A 53 3.39 -4.23 -9.48
CA ALA A 53 3.50 -4.33 -8.04
C ALA A 53 2.64 -5.47 -7.43
N LEU A 54 1.67 -6.00 -8.20
CA LEU A 54 0.74 -7.04 -7.78
C LEU A 54 1.03 -8.43 -8.38
N GLU A 55 2.03 -8.54 -9.26
CA GLU A 55 2.55 -9.81 -9.83
C GLU A 55 3.47 -10.53 -8.85
#